data_AF-D6YVP3-F1
#
_entry.id   AF-D6YVP3-F1
#
_cell.length_a   1.000
_cell.length_b   1.000
_cell.length_c   1.000
_cell.angle_alpha   90.00
_cell.angle_beta   90.00
_cell.angle_gamma   90.00
#
_symmetry.space_group_name_H-M   'P 1'
#
loop_
_entity.id
_entity.type
_entity.pdbx_description
1 polymer ?
#
loop_
_entity_poly.entity_id
_entity_poly.type
_entity_poly.pdbx_seq_one_letter_code
_entity_poly.pdbx_strand_id
1 'polypeptide(L)'
;MKSDQQGYQVKLWAIVGPLICLFSLFVISIKNAQVPFFLPFALLIGMPVCWRWRLWGWGGATLFLIACLAFEYDLIPLEERFWVVGISFSNSLALLITALSFEEVETQIESLGVESRSRLENLWKVDEKKQAIEQELAAKKEEVKNLKFKVRSFQKLIDLSTEEMHSARADHDKILQEFCQIKDENEKLTELLAKSESDPPMEAKYRQLREQFKEKANVLVETRRDLFLANEKISRLQRELDEERWYTLSEVEELLEKHILELSREKEIQDEQHQREMEALLALVDKFILK
;
A
#
# COMPACT_ATOMS: atom_id res chain seq x y z
N MET A 1 16.91 26.32 -0.85
CA MET A 1 17.92 27.39 -0.91
C MET A 1 17.62 28.47 -1.96
N LYS A 2 17.47 28.17 -3.27
CA LYS A 2 17.10 29.23 -4.25
C LYS A 2 15.65 29.75 -4.10
N SER A 3 14.68 28.89 -3.76
CA SER A 3 13.29 29.33 -3.53
C SER A 3 13.15 30.22 -2.30
N ASP A 4 13.95 29.96 -1.26
CA ASP A 4 13.89 30.73 -0.01
C ASP A 4 14.32 32.19 -0.24
N GLN A 5 15.30 32.43 -1.11
CA GLN A 5 15.76 33.78 -1.44
C GLN A 5 14.72 34.60 -2.23
N GLN A 6 13.95 33.96 -3.12
CA GLN A 6 12.90 34.63 -3.90
C GLN A 6 11.73 35.10 -3.02
N GLY A 7 11.41 34.35 -1.96
CA GLY A 7 10.37 34.76 -1.00
C GLY A 7 10.73 36.01 -0.21
N TYR A 8 12.01 36.25 0.09
CA TYR A 8 12.43 37.47 0.79
C TYR A 8 12.36 38.71 -0.11
N GLN A 9 12.69 38.56 -1.40
CA GLN A 9 12.67 39.68 -2.35
C GLN A 9 11.26 40.24 -2.51
N VAL A 10 10.25 39.38 -2.65
CA VAL A 10 8.87 39.83 -2.86
C VAL A 10 8.24 40.40 -1.60
N LYS A 11 8.56 39.86 -0.43
CA LYS A 11 8.18 40.50 0.85
C LYS A 11 8.74 41.90 0.97
N LEU A 12 9.97 42.12 0.49
CA LEU A 12 10.58 43.45 0.48
C LEU A 12 9.82 44.39 -0.48
N TRP A 13 9.53 43.95 -1.71
CA TRP A 13 8.80 44.77 -2.69
C TRP A 13 7.38 45.13 -2.24
N ALA A 14 6.67 44.21 -1.58
CA ALA A 14 5.35 44.42 -1.00
C ALA A 14 5.31 45.56 0.03
N ILE A 15 6.42 45.76 0.76
CA ILE A 15 6.54 46.79 1.80
C ILE A 15 7.06 48.10 1.19
N VAL A 16 7.96 48.02 0.19
CA VAL A 16 8.60 49.19 -0.41
C VAL A 16 7.59 50.13 -1.08
N GLY A 17 6.61 49.61 -1.83
CA GLY A 17 5.61 50.46 -2.51
C GLY A 17 4.81 51.35 -1.55
N PRO A 18 4.12 50.77 -0.55
CA PRO A 18 3.41 51.53 0.48
C PRO A 18 4.33 52.47 1.28
N LEU A 19 5.57 52.05 1.56
CA LEU A 19 6.54 52.89 2.28
C LEU A 19 6.95 54.12 1.46
N ILE A 20 7.15 54.00 0.15
CA ILE A 20 7.40 55.13 -0.75
C ILE A 20 6.19 56.08 -0.74
N CYS A 21 4.96 55.56 -0.78
CA CYS A 21 3.75 56.39 -0.70
C CYS A 21 3.66 57.16 0.63
N LEU A 22 3.98 56.51 1.75
CA LEU A 22 4.04 57.14 3.07
C LEU A 22 5.15 58.21 3.14
N PHE A 23 6.30 57.93 2.54
CA PHE A 23 7.39 58.89 2.44
C PHE A 23 7.00 60.11 1.61
N SER A 24 6.29 59.93 0.49
CA SER A 24 5.73 61.03 -0.29
C SER A 24 4.74 61.87 0.52
N LEU A 25 3.84 61.24 1.29
CA LEU A 25 2.93 61.95 2.21
C LEU A 25 3.69 62.74 3.27
N PHE A 26 4.79 62.19 3.79
CA PHE A 26 5.66 62.88 4.75
C PHE A 26 6.35 64.10 4.14
N VAL A 27 6.90 63.97 2.92
CA VAL A 27 7.52 65.09 2.18
C VAL A 27 6.49 66.20 1.91
N ILE A 28 5.25 65.83 1.54
CA ILE A 28 4.13 66.75 1.39
C ILE A 28 3.84 67.48 2.70
N SER A 29 3.88 66.79 3.84
CA SER A 29 3.54 67.34 5.15
C SER A 29 4.61 68.30 5.72
N ILE A 30 5.90 68.08 5.40
CA ILE A 30 6.99 68.96 5.87
C ILE A 30 6.97 70.29 5.13
N LYS A 31 6.65 70.27 3.83
CA LYS A 31 6.60 71.50 3.05
C LYS A 31 5.33 72.25 3.45
N ASN A 32 5.46 73.14 4.45
CA ASN A 32 4.43 74.05 4.98
C ASN A 32 3.90 75.07 3.93
N ALA A 33 4.11 74.80 2.63
CA ALA A 33 3.54 75.53 1.52
C ALA A 33 2.05 75.18 1.40
N GLN A 34 1.31 75.98 0.63
CA GLN A 34 -0.07 75.71 0.24
C GLN A 34 -0.12 74.51 -0.72
N VAL A 35 0.33 73.33 -0.27
CA VAL A 35 0.25 72.10 -1.06
C VAL A 35 -1.24 71.83 -1.27
N PRO A 36 -1.65 71.59 -2.53
CA PRO A 36 -3.05 71.40 -2.79
C PRO A 36 -3.57 70.15 -2.07
N PHE A 37 -4.68 70.32 -1.35
CA PHE A 37 -5.24 69.29 -0.48
C PHE A 37 -5.56 67.98 -1.22
N PHE A 38 -5.77 68.00 -2.53
CA PHE A 38 -6.11 66.81 -3.30
C PHE A 38 -4.99 65.75 -3.33
N LEU A 39 -3.71 66.13 -3.23
CA LEU A 39 -2.59 65.18 -3.34
C LEU A 39 -2.60 64.08 -2.26
N PRO A 40 -2.68 64.40 -0.95
CA PRO A 40 -2.77 63.37 0.08
C PRO A 40 -4.05 62.55 -0.02
N PHE A 41 -5.19 63.15 -0.41
CA PHE A 41 -6.44 62.40 -0.61
C PHE A 41 -6.33 61.43 -1.80
N ALA A 42 -5.71 61.85 -2.90
CA ALA A 42 -5.51 61.00 -4.07
C ALA A 42 -4.59 59.81 -3.76
N LEU A 43 -3.56 59.98 -2.93
CA LEU A 43 -2.74 58.86 -2.45
C LEU A 43 -3.52 57.93 -1.51
N LEU A 44 -4.29 58.50 -0.57
CA LEU A 44 -5.05 57.74 0.42
C LEU A 44 -6.17 56.90 -0.21
N ILE A 45 -6.84 57.43 -1.25
CA ILE A 45 -7.84 56.70 -2.03
C ILE A 45 -7.18 55.81 -3.09
N GLY A 46 -6.08 56.27 -3.69
CA GLY A 46 -5.36 55.55 -4.72
C GLY A 46 -4.79 54.22 -4.25
N MET A 47 -4.29 54.14 -3.01
CA MET A 47 -3.72 52.90 -2.48
C MET A 47 -4.74 51.73 -2.37
N PRO A 48 -5.93 51.90 -1.75
CA PRO A 48 -6.99 50.89 -1.79
C PRO A 48 -7.49 50.56 -3.21
N VAL A 49 -7.54 51.54 -4.10
CA VAL A 49 -7.97 51.34 -5.49
C VAL A 49 -6.95 50.49 -6.26
N CYS A 50 -5.65 50.77 -6.11
CA CYS A 50 -4.58 49.94 -6.65
C CYS A 50 -4.58 48.53 -6.06
N TRP A 51 -4.93 48.38 -4.79
CA TRP A 51 -5.13 47.05 -4.17
C TRP A 51 -6.27 46.28 -4.84
N ARG A 52 -7.43 46.92 -5.04
CA ARG A 52 -8.64 46.25 -5.54
C ARG A 52 -8.60 45.95 -7.04
N TRP A 53 -8.01 46.83 -7.84
CA TRP A 53 -8.07 46.80 -9.31
C TRP A 53 -6.70 46.70 -10.00
N ARG A 54 -5.61 46.49 -9.25
CA ARG A 54 -4.26 46.26 -9.77
C ARG A 54 -3.79 47.36 -10.74
N LEU A 55 -3.26 46.99 -11.91
CA LEU A 55 -2.81 47.91 -12.98
C LEU A 55 -3.93 48.84 -13.49
N TRP A 56 -5.17 48.36 -13.55
CA TRP A 56 -6.33 49.19 -13.92
C TRP A 56 -6.62 50.22 -12.83
N GLY A 57 -6.44 49.83 -11.57
CA GLY A 57 -6.51 50.73 -10.42
C GLY A 57 -5.48 51.84 -10.48
N TRP A 58 -4.22 51.52 -10.83
CA TRP A 58 -3.18 52.52 -11.07
C TRP A 58 -3.53 53.49 -12.20
N GLY A 59 -4.04 52.96 -13.32
CA GLY A 59 -4.47 53.79 -14.45
C GLY A 59 -5.58 54.76 -14.05
N GLY A 60 -6.58 54.28 -13.29
CA GLY A 60 -7.65 55.10 -12.75
C GLY A 60 -7.16 56.17 -11.76
N ALA A 61 -6.27 55.80 -10.83
CA ALA A 61 -5.70 56.72 -9.85
C ALA A 61 -4.82 57.79 -10.50
N THR A 62 -4.02 57.42 -11.50
CA THR A 62 -3.19 58.36 -12.27
C THR A 62 -4.04 59.30 -13.11
N LEU A 63 -5.10 58.80 -13.76
CA LEU A 63 -6.04 59.64 -14.50
C LEU A 63 -6.74 60.64 -13.58
N PHE A 64 -7.16 60.19 -12.38
CA PHE A 64 -7.73 61.05 -11.36
C PHE A 64 -6.75 62.14 -10.89
N LEU A 65 -5.49 61.78 -10.63
CA LEU A 65 -4.43 62.74 -10.30
C LEU A 65 -4.22 63.78 -11.39
N ILE A 66 -4.18 63.37 -12.66
CA ILE A 66 -4.04 64.29 -13.81
C ILE A 66 -5.25 65.21 -13.91
N ALA A 67 -6.46 64.69 -13.70
CA ALA A 67 -7.68 65.49 -13.73
C ALA A 67 -7.71 66.55 -12.61
N CYS A 68 -7.34 66.19 -11.39
CA CYS A 68 -7.20 67.13 -10.28
C CYS A 68 -6.12 68.19 -10.55
N LEU A 69 -4.97 67.76 -11.08
CA LEU A 69 -3.88 68.68 -11.42
C LEU A 69 -4.30 69.66 -12.53
N ALA A 70 -5.02 69.21 -13.55
CA ALA A 70 -5.52 70.06 -14.62
C ALA A 70 -6.58 71.05 -14.11
N PHE A 71 -7.44 70.63 -13.19
CA PHE A 71 -8.47 71.49 -12.59
C PHE A 71 -7.87 72.60 -11.70
N GLU A 72 -6.82 72.30 -10.94
CA GLU A 72 -6.17 73.27 -10.05
C GLU A 72 -4.97 74.01 -10.66
N TYR A 73 -4.60 73.70 -11.92
CA TYR A 73 -3.38 74.22 -12.54
C TYR A 73 -3.30 75.75 -12.56
N ASP A 74 -4.44 76.41 -12.79
CA ASP A 74 -4.51 77.88 -12.89
C ASP A 74 -4.39 78.58 -11.53
N LEU A 75 -4.70 77.87 -10.44
CA LEU A 75 -4.63 78.40 -9.07
C LEU A 75 -3.20 78.34 -8.49
N ILE A 76 -2.31 77.54 -9.09
CA ILE A 76 -0.95 77.33 -8.59
C ILE A 76 0.00 78.43 -9.11
N PRO A 77 0.75 79.11 -8.24
CA PRO A 77 1.74 80.12 -8.65
C PRO A 77 2.83 79.49 -9.52
N LEU A 78 3.31 80.24 -10.53
CA LEU A 78 4.24 79.76 -11.55
C LEU A 78 5.50 79.07 -10.99
N GLU A 79 6.01 79.57 -9.87
CA GLU A 79 7.20 79.03 -9.18
C GLU A 79 6.99 77.62 -8.62
N GLU A 80 5.74 77.28 -8.26
CA GLU A 80 5.40 76.00 -7.64
C GLU A 80 4.89 74.95 -8.65
N ARG A 81 4.49 75.36 -9.86
CA ARG A 81 3.94 74.45 -10.88
C ARG A 81 4.86 73.28 -11.19
N PHE A 82 6.15 73.55 -11.39
CA PHE A 82 7.14 72.50 -11.65
C PHE A 82 7.27 71.53 -10.47
N TRP A 83 7.19 72.04 -9.24
CA TRP A 83 7.26 71.21 -8.05
C TRP A 83 6.01 70.32 -7.90
N VAL A 84 4.80 70.87 -8.12
CA VAL A 84 3.53 70.11 -8.06
C VAL A 84 3.46 69.05 -9.15
N VAL A 85 3.91 69.35 -10.37
CA VAL A 85 4.00 68.36 -11.45
C VAL A 85 5.00 67.26 -11.09
N GLY A 86 6.18 67.64 -10.56
CA GLY A 86 7.20 66.67 -10.14
C GLY A 86 6.70 65.72 -9.04
N ILE A 87 6.02 66.24 -8.01
CA ILE A 87 5.49 65.41 -6.93
C ILE A 87 4.32 64.54 -7.39
N SER A 88 3.47 65.05 -8.28
CA SER A 88 2.37 64.27 -8.87
C SER A 88 2.89 63.11 -9.72
N PHE A 89 3.93 63.36 -10.52
CA PHE A 89 4.60 62.32 -11.28
C PHE A 89 5.27 61.28 -10.36
N SER A 90 5.98 61.71 -9.32
CA SER A 90 6.56 60.81 -8.34
C SER A 90 5.50 59.97 -7.62
N ASN A 91 4.33 60.55 -7.31
CA ASN A 91 3.21 59.83 -6.70
C ASN A 91 2.59 58.82 -7.66
N SER A 92 2.45 59.15 -8.94
CA SER A 92 2.00 58.19 -9.96
C SER A 92 2.97 57.00 -10.10
N LEU A 93 4.28 57.26 -10.06
CA LEU A 93 5.29 56.19 -10.04
C LEU A 93 5.24 55.35 -8.75
N ALA A 94 5.04 55.98 -7.59
CA ALA A 94 4.88 55.27 -6.32
C ALA A 94 3.65 54.34 -6.34
N LEU A 95 2.53 54.82 -6.89
CA LEU A 95 1.32 54.02 -7.10
C LEU A 95 1.55 52.88 -8.11
N LEU A 96 2.35 53.11 -9.16
CA LEU A 96 2.73 52.07 -10.13
C LEU A 96 3.54 50.96 -9.46
N ILE A 97 4.59 51.33 -8.71
CA ILE A 97 5.42 50.38 -7.97
C ILE A 97 4.55 49.58 -6.99
N THR A 98 3.63 50.25 -6.30
CA THR A 98 2.69 49.60 -5.38
C THR A 98 1.78 48.61 -6.11
N ALA A 99 1.20 48.99 -7.25
CA ALA A 99 0.36 48.09 -8.04
C ALA A 99 1.12 46.85 -8.54
N LEU A 100 2.34 47.04 -9.06
CA LEU A 100 3.20 45.94 -9.51
C LEU A 100 3.60 45.03 -8.33
N SER A 101 3.89 45.60 -7.16
CA SER A 101 4.24 44.81 -5.98
C SER A 101 3.09 43.91 -5.51
N PHE A 102 1.83 44.36 -5.63
CA PHE A 102 0.68 43.52 -5.28
C PHE A 102 0.47 42.38 -6.28
N GLU A 103 0.69 42.61 -7.58
CA GLU A 103 0.61 41.56 -8.60
C GLU A 103 1.67 40.47 -8.38
N GLU A 104 2.90 40.86 -8.06
CA GLU A 104 3.97 39.91 -7.75
C GLU A 104 3.69 39.11 -6.47
N VAL A 105 3.15 39.75 -5.42
CA VAL A 105 2.75 39.06 -4.18
C VAL A 105 1.64 38.04 -4.43
N GLU A 106 0.64 38.40 -5.23
CA GLU A 106 -0.50 37.51 -5.51
C GLU A 106 -0.07 36.27 -6.30
N THR A 107 0.72 36.45 -7.35
CA THR A 107 1.27 35.33 -8.13
C THR A 107 2.14 34.41 -7.26
N GLN A 108 2.90 34.97 -6.31
CA GLN A 108 3.62 34.15 -5.33
C GLN A 108 2.69 33.40 -4.39
N ILE A 109 1.64 34.04 -3.85
CA ILE A 109 0.66 33.38 -2.99
C ILE A 109 -0.02 32.23 -3.72
N GLU A 110 -0.41 32.41 -4.98
CA GLU A 110 -0.99 31.35 -5.81
C GLU A 110 -0.01 30.20 -6.02
N SER A 111 1.25 30.48 -6.36
CA SER A 111 2.26 29.44 -6.55
C SER A 111 2.54 28.63 -5.27
N LEU A 112 2.60 29.31 -4.11
CA LEU A 112 2.70 28.66 -2.79
C LEU A 112 1.44 27.88 -2.44
N GLY A 113 0.27 28.35 -2.87
CA GLY A 113 -1.02 27.67 -2.74
C GLY A 113 -1.04 26.36 -3.53
N VAL A 114 -0.56 26.37 -4.77
CA VAL A 114 -0.43 25.17 -5.61
C VAL A 114 0.60 24.21 -5.03
N GLU A 115 1.76 24.70 -4.61
CA GLU A 115 2.81 23.86 -4.02
C GLU A 115 2.35 23.20 -2.72
N SER A 116 1.69 23.96 -1.82
CA SER A 116 1.16 23.42 -0.56
C SER A 116 0.07 22.38 -0.79
N ARG A 117 -0.85 22.59 -1.74
CA ARG A 117 -1.85 21.59 -2.14
C ARG A 117 -1.20 20.32 -2.69
N SER A 118 -0.19 20.45 -3.56
CA SER A 118 0.54 19.30 -4.09
C SER A 118 1.30 18.54 -3.00
N ARG A 119 1.94 19.24 -2.05
CA ARG A 119 2.59 18.62 -0.89
C ARG A 119 1.58 17.89 0.00
N LEU A 120 0.40 18.47 0.21
CA LEU A 120 -0.67 17.83 0.99
C LEU A 120 -1.20 16.57 0.31
N GLU A 121 -1.42 16.60 -1.00
CA GLU A 121 -1.83 15.42 -1.79
C GLU A 121 -0.77 14.31 -1.75
N ASN A 122 0.51 14.68 -1.85
CA ASN A 122 1.60 13.72 -1.71
C ASN A 122 1.67 13.11 -0.30
N LEU A 123 1.43 13.89 0.76
CA LEU A 123 1.34 13.38 2.12
C LEU A 123 0.16 12.43 2.29
N TRP A 124 -0.99 12.73 1.67
CA TRP A 124 -2.15 11.85 1.68
C TRP A 124 -1.84 10.51 1.02
N LYS A 125 -1.24 10.51 -0.18
CA LYS A 125 -0.82 9.28 -0.87
C LYS A 125 0.18 8.45 -0.07
N VAL A 126 1.06 9.11 0.70
CA VAL A 126 2.00 8.41 1.58
C VAL A 126 1.28 7.76 2.76
N ASP A 127 0.27 8.42 3.33
CA ASP A 127 -0.52 7.86 4.42
C ASP A 127 -1.35 6.64 3.97
N GLU A 128 -1.98 6.71 2.79
CA GLU A 128 -2.70 5.58 2.20
C GLU A 128 -1.78 4.37 1.97
N LYS A 129 -0.58 4.59 1.41
CA LYS A 129 0.41 3.53 1.23
C LYS A 129 0.87 2.93 2.56
N LYS A 130 1.03 3.77 3.58
CA LYS A 130 1.41 3.31 4.92
C LYS A 130 0.31 2.42 5.51
N GLN A 131 -0.96 2.83 5.40
CA GLN A 131 -2.09 2.03 5.87
C GLN A 131 -2.20 0.69 5.13
N ALA A 132 -1.99 0.66 3.81
CA ALA A 132 -1.96 -0.57 3.03
C ALA A 132 -0.86 -1.54 3.51
N ILE A 133 0.37 -1.03 3.72
CA ILE A 133 1.48 -1.82 4.23
C ILE A 133 1.20 -2.36 5.65
N GLU A 134 0.57 -1.56 6.51
CA GLU A 134 0.19 -1.99 7.86
C GLU A 134 -0.85 -3.13 7.83
N GLN A 135 -1.81 -3.09 6.90
CA GLN A 135 -2.78 -4.16 6.69
C GLN A 135 -2.12 -5.45 6.17
N GLU A 136 -1.23 -5.35 5.18
CA GLU A 136 -0.46 -6.50 4.68
C GLU A 136 0.40 -7.13 5.78
N LEU A 137 1.04 -6.30 6.61
CA LEU A 137 1.83 -6.76 7.74
C LEU A 137 0.97 -7.50 8.77
N ALA A 138 -0.25 -7.02 9.03
CA ALA A 138 -1.20 -7.68 9.92
C ALA A 138 -1.62 -9.05 9.36
N ALA A 139 -1.97 -9.12 8.07
CA ALA A 139 -2.34 -10.38 7.40
C ALA A 139 -1.18 -11.40 7.42
N LYS A 140 0.06 -10.95 7.15
CA LYS A 140 1.25 -11.82 7.21
C LYS A 140 1.55 -12.30 8.63
N LYS A 141 1.28 -11.50 9.65
CA LYS A 141 1.41 -11.93 11.06
C LYS A 141 0.40 -13.02 11.41
N GLU A 142 -0.83 -12.92 10.93
CA GLU A 142 -1.87 -13.96 11.07
C GLU A 142 -1.41 -15.27 10.40
N GLU A 143 -0.90 -15.18 9.17
CA GLU A 143 -0.38 -16.33 8.41
C GLU A 143 0.76 -17.03 9.15
N VAL A 144 1.72 -16.27 9.68
CA VAL A 144 2.82 -16.81 10.49
C VAL A 144 2.31 -17.50 11.75
N LYS A 145 1.28 -16.95 12.41
CA LYS A 145 0.67 -17.57 13.59
C LYS A 145 0.01 -18.91 13.24
N ASN A 146 -0.70 -18.96 12.11
CA ASN A 146 -1.34 -20.18 11.61
C ASN A 146 -0.30 -21.25 11.22
N LEU A 147 0.78 -20.86 10.54
CA LEU A 147 1.88 -21.75 10.22
C LEU A 147 2.56 -22.28 11.48
N LYS A 148 2.80 -21.44 12.49
CA LYS A 148 3.33 -21.90 13.79
C LYS A 148 2.43 -22.92 14.48
N PHE A 149 1.12 -22.75 14.38
CA PHE A 149 0.17 -23.74 14.91
C PHE A 149 0.27 -25.07 14.16
N LYS A 150 0.33 -25.04 12.82
CA LYS A 150 0.50 -26.24 11.98
C LYS A 150 1.83 -26.96 12.27
N VAL A 151 2.94 -26.23 12.42
CA VAL A 151 4.23 -26.82 12.79
C VAL A 151 4.14 -27.50 14.15
N ARG A 152 3.46 -26.90 15.13
CA ARG A 152 3.26 -27.51 16.45
C ARG A 152 2.38 -28.77 16.37
N SER A 153 1.34 -28.79 15.54
CA SER A 153 0.52 -30.00 15.37
C SER A 153 1.30 -31.13 14.67
N PHE A 154 2.11 -30.80 13.65
CA PHE A 154 2.96 -31.80 13.01
C PHE A 154 4.03 -32.34 13.95
N GLN A 155 4.62 -31.49 14.80
CA GLN A 155 5.57 -31.96 15.81
C GLN A 155 4.94 -33.00 16.75
N LYS A 156 3.71 -32.76 17.23
CA LYS A 156 2.99 -33.74 18.06
C LYS A 156 2.73 -35.06 17.33
N LEU A 157 2.43 -35.00 16.04
CA LEU A 157 2.21 -36.20 15.23
C LEU A 157 3.51 -37.00 15.03
N ILE A 158 4.63 -36.30 14.82
CA ILE A 158 5.96 -36.92 14.78
C ILE A 158 6.26 -37.58 16.11
N ASP A 159 6.05 -36.89 17.24
CA ASP A 159 6.32 -37.43 18.57
C ASP A 159 5.49 -38.72 18.82
N LEU A 160 4.19 -38.71 18.49
CA LEU A 160 3.32 -39.90 18.57
C LEU A 160 3.80 -41.04 17.67
N SER A 161 4.14 -40.75 16.42
CA SER A 161 4.65 -41.76 15.48
C SER A 161 5.98 -42.35 15.95
N THR A 162 6.86 -41.54 16.54
CA THR A 162 8.11 -42.04 17.12
C THR A 162 7.85 -42.96 18.32
N GLU A 163 6.87 -42.65 19.16
CA GLU A 163 6.46 -43.50 20.29
C GLU A 163 5.89 -44.84 19.79
N GLU A 164 5.03 -44.83 18.78
CA GLU A 164 4.50 -46.04 18.13
C GLU A 164 5.63 -46.90 17.54
N MET A 165 6.59 -46.29 16.84
CA MET A 165 7.76 -46.98 16.29
C MET A 165 8.63 -47.61 17.38
N HIS A 166 8.80 -46.93 18.52
CA HIS A 166 9.51 -47.49 19.67
C HIS A 166 8.76 -48.68 20.29
N SER A 167 7.43 -48.59 20.42
CA SER A 167 6.60 -49.70 20.91
C SER A 167 6.67 -50.90 19.97
N ALA A 168 6.49 -50.69 18.67
CA ALA A 168 6.55 -51.74 17.66
C ALA A 168 7.92 -52.42 17.62
N ARG A 169 9.00 -51.65 17.81
CA ARG A 169 10.36 -52.20 17.91
C ARG A 169 10.53 -53.06 19.16
N ALA A 170 10.01 -52.62 20.31
CA ALA A 170 10.06 -53.42 21.54
C ALA A 170 9.29 -54.74 21.40
N ASP A 171 8.13 -54.73 20.73
CA ASP A 171 7.36 -55.95 20.48
C ASP A 171 8.05 -56.86 19.46
N HIS A 172 8.70 -56.30 18.44
CA HIS A 172 9.53 -57.07 17.51
C HIS A 172 10.69 -57.78 18.23
N ASP A 173 11.37 -57.09 19.14
CA ASP A 173 12.46 -57.67 19.94
C ASP A 173 11.96 -58.81 20.84
N LYS A 174 10.76 -58.70 21.43
CA LYS A 174 10.12 -59.80 22.18
C LYS A 174 9.83 -61.01 21.30
N ILE A 175 9.24 -60.79 20.12
CA ILE A 175 8.93 -61.87 19.16
C ILE A 175 10.21 -62.58 18.71
N LEU A 176 11.30 -61.83 18.45
CA LEU A 176 12.59 -62.42 18.14
C LEU A 176 13.13 -63.28 19.27
N GLN A 177 12.97 -62.83 20.52
CA GLN A 177 13.37 -63.61 21.70
C GLN A 177 12.56 -64.91 21.83
N GLU A 178 11.24 -64.84 21.67
CA GLU A 178 10.35 -66.02 21.67
C GLU A 178 10.71 -66.98 20.52
N PHE A 179 10.99 -66.46 19.33
CA PHE A 179 11.40 -67.27 18.18
C PHE A 179 12.70 -68.04 18.45
N CYS A 180 13.70 -67.41 19.06
CA CYS A 180 14.93 -68.08 19.47
C CYS A 180 14.65 -69.19 20.51
N GLN A 181 13.79 -68.95 21.50
CA GLN A 181 13.41 -69.96 22.48
C GLN A 181 12.73 -71.18 21.83
N ILE A 182 11.75 -70.94 20.95
CA ILE A 182 11.05 -72.02 20.22
C ILE A 182 12.03 -72.78 19.33
N LYS A 183 13.00 -72.10 18.71
CA LYS A 183 14.02 -72.76 17.89
C LYS A 183 14.88 -73.69 18.73
N ASP A 184 15.36 -73.24 19.89
CA ASP A 184 16.14 -74.06 20.81
C ASP A 184 15.34 -75.26 21.36
N GLU A 185 14.04 -75.08 21.64
CA GLU A 185 13.13 -76.15 22.03
C GLU A 185 12.91 -77.17 20.91
N ASN A 186 12.70 -76.70 19.67
CA ASN A 186 12.58 -77.55 18.51
C ASN A 186 13.86 -78.36 18.26
N GLU A 187 15.04 -77.75 18.37
CA GLU A 187 16.32 -78.45 18.23
C GLU A 187 16.44 -79.60 19.25
N LYS A 188 16.10 -79.34 20.53
CA LYS A 188 16.05 -80.38 21.58
C LYS A 188 15.05 -81.50 21.26
N LEU A 189 13.86 -81.15 20.77
CA LEU A 189 12.84 -82.14 20.39
C LEU A 189 13.30 -82.99 19.20
N THR A 190 13.96 -82.40 18.20
CA THR A 190 14.55 -83.16 17.09
C THR A 190 15.67 -84.08 17.55
N GLU A 191 16.52 -83.67 18.51
CA GLU A 191 17.52 -84.57 19.11
C GLU A 191 16.88 -85.73 19.87
N LEU A 192 15.78 -85.48 20.60
CA LEU A 192 15.03 -86.52 21.31
C LEU A 192 14.35 -87.49 20.33
N LEU A 193 13.78 -86.98 19.23
CA LEU A 193 13.22 -87.79 18.15
C LEU A 193 14.29 -88.65 17.49
N ALA A 194 15.45 -88.09 17.17
CA ALA A 194 16.58 -88.84 16.60
C ALA A 194 17.08 -89.95 17.54
N LYS A 195 16.97 -89.78 18.86
CA LYS A 195 17.26 -90.83 19.86
C LYS A 195 16.13 -91.86 20.00
N SER A 196 14.89 -91.50 19.69
CA SER A 196 13.71 -92.37 19.75
C SER A 196 13.47 -93.18 18.47
N GLU A 197 14.18 -92.90 17.39
CA GLU A 197 14.13 -93.63 16.11
C GLU A 197 14.96 -94.94 16.12
N SER A 198 14.81 -95.76 17.16
CA SER A 198 15.26 -97.16 17.18
C SER A 198 14.10 -98.16 16.95
N ASP A 199 13.05 -97.75 16.24
CA ASP A 199 11.97 -98.65 15.84
C ASP A 199 11.51 -98.41 14.39
N PRO A 200 11.28 -99.46 13.57
CA PRO A 200 11.27 -99.34 12.12
C PRO A 200 9.96 -98.88 11.43
N PRO A 201 8.84 -98.48 12.09
CA PRO A 201 7.68 -97.99 11.35
C PRO A 201 7.68 -96.46 11.13
N MET A 202 8.70 -95.72 11.61
CA MET A 202 8.67 -94.24 11.64
C MET A 202 8.96 -93.56 10.29
N GLU A 203 9.69 -94.21 9.38
CA GLU A 203 10.01 -93.66 8.05
C GLU A 203 8.78 -93.32 7.21
N ALA A 204 7.70 -94.11 7.32
CA ALA A 204 6.46 -93.86 6.58
C ALA A 204 5.76 -92.57 7.04
N LYS A 205 5.79 -92.28 8.36
CA LYS A 205 5.25 -91.04 8.92
C LYS A 205 6.12 -89.83 8.58
N TYR A 206 7.45 -89.96 8.60
CA TYR A 206 8.34 -88.89 8.13
C TYR A 206 8.16 -88.58 6.66
N ARG A 207 7.89 -89.60 5.83
CA ARG A 207 7.57 -89.39 4.41
C ARG A 207 6.30 -88.57 4.24
N GLN A 208 5.23 -88.90 4.98
CA GLN A 208 4.00 -88.11 4.99
C GLN A 208 4.20 -86.69 5.53
N LEU A 209 4.98 -86.51 6.61
CA LEU A 209 5.24 -85.19 7.17
C LEU A 209 6.03 -84.32 6.20
N ARG A 210 7.01 -84.91 5.50
CA ARG A 210 7.79 -84.23 4.47
C ARG A 210 6.93 -83.83 3.27
N GLU A 211 6.00 -84.69 2.88
CA GLU A 211 5.00 -84.36 1.84
C GLU A 211 4.09 -83.22 2.28
N GLN A 212 3.59 -83.22 3.53
CA GLN A 212 2.79 -82.11 4.06
C GLN A 212 3.56 -80.79 4.14
N PHE A 213 4.85 -80.83 4.51
CA PHE A 213 5.69 -79.63 4.48
C PHE A 213 5.91 -79.12 3.07
N LYS A 214 6.07 -80.03 2.10
CA LYS A 214 6.21 -79.67 0.69
C LYS A 214 4.93 -79.04 0.15
N GLU A 215 3.78 -79.61 0.50
CA GLU A 215 2.47 -79.09 0.13
C GLU A 215 2.21 -77.72 0.77
N LYS A 216 2.46 -77.57 2.08
CA LYS A 216 2.34 -76.27 2.77
C LYS A 216 3.31 -75.23 2.24
N ALA A 217 4.54 -75.61 1.89
CA ALA A 217 5.50 -74.71 1.26
C ALA A 217 5.00 -74.24 -0.12
N ASN A 218 4.39 -75.13 -0.91
CA ASN A 218 3.78 -74.77 -2.18
C ASN A 218 2.59 -73.82 -1.98
N VAL A 219 1.69 -74.10 -1.02
CA VAL A 219 0.57 -73.22 -0.66
C VAL A 219 1.07 -71.85 -0.18
N LEU A 220 2.19 -71.79 0.56
CA LEU A 220 2.81 -70.54 0.99
C LEU A 220 3.34 -69.73 -0.21
N VAL A 221 3.94 -70.41 -1.19
CA VAL A 221 4.41 -69.76 -2.43
C VAL A 221 3.25 -69.24 -3.27
N GLU A 222 2.15 -70.01 -3.38
CA GLU A 222 0.92 -69.56 -4.04
C GLU A 222 0.31 -68.36 -3.31
N THR A 223 0.10 -68.44 -2.00
CA THR A 223 -0.43 -67.32 -1.22
C THR A 223 0.46 -66.08 -1.28
N ARG A 224 1.79 -66.23 -1.32
CA ARG A 224 2.71 -65.10 -1.54
C ARG A 224 2.53 -64.47 -2.93
N ARG A 225 2.30 -65.30 -3.95
CA ARG A 225 2.02 -64.84 -5.31
C ARG A 225 0.67 -64.11 -5.37
N ASP A 226 -0.36 -64.65 -4.72
CA ASP A 226 -1.68 -64.01 -4.65
C ASP A 226 -1.64 -62.68 -3.88
N LEU A 227 -0.90 -62.62 -2.77
CA LEU A 227 -0.64 -61.38 -2.04
C LEU A 227 0.05 -60.34 -2.91
N PHE A 228 1.03 -60.76 -3.73
CA PHE A 228 1.71 -59.86 -4.65
C PHE A 228 0.75 -59.31 -5.71
N LEU A 229 -0.08 -60.17 -6.31
CA LEU A 229 -1.11 -59.76 -7.28
C LEU A 229 -2.16 -58.83 -6.67
N ALA A 230 -2.60 -59.12 -5.44
CA ALA A 230 -3.52 -58.26 -4.71
C ALA A 230 -2.90 -56.88 -4.42
N ASN A 231 -1.63 -56.85 -4.01
CA ASN A 231 -0.91 -55.61 -3.74
C ASN A 231 -0.67 -54.78 -5.02
N GLU A 232 -0.39 -55.45 -6.14
CA GLU A 232 -0.30 -54.80 -7.45
C GLU A 232 -1.65 -54.21 -7.87
N LYS A 233 -2.76 -54.93 -7.64
CA LYS A 233 -4.11 -54.44 -7.90
C LYS A 233 -4.46 -53.22 -7.05
N ILE A 234 -4.12 -53.23 -5.76
CA ILE A 234 -4.29 -52.05 -4.88
C ILE A 234 -3.48 -50.87 -5.39
N SER A 235 -2.21 -51.10 -5.76
CA SER A 235 -1.33 -50.04 -6.27
C SER A 235 -1.82 -49.45 -7.59
N ARG A 236 -2.51 -50.25 -8.43
CA ARG A 236 -3.14 -49.79 -9.67
C ARG A 236 -4.37 -48.94 -9.37
N LEU A 237 -5.25 -49.41 -8.48
CA LEU A 237 -6.44 -48.66 -8.07
C LEU A 237 -6.09 -47.33 -7.39
N GLN A 238 -5.02 -47.27 -6.60
CA GLN A 238 -4.54 -46.00 -6.02
C GLN A 238 -4.11 -45.00 -7.09
N ARG A 239 -3.38 -45.46 -8.12
CA ARG A 239 -3.00 -44.60 -9.25
C ARG A 239 -4.21 -44.10 -10.03
N GLU A 240 -5.19 -44.96 -10.30
CA GLU A 240 -6.44 -44.56 -10.97
C GLU A 240 -7.20 -43.51 -10.14
N LEU A 241 -7.25 -43.67 -8.81
CA LEU A 241 -7.90 -42.72 -7.91
C LEU A 241 -7.15 -41.38 -7.81
N ASP A 242 -5.82 -41.41 -7.84
CA ASP A 242 -4.99 -40.20 -7.88
C ASP A 242 -5.12 -39.47 -9.21
N GLU A 243 -5.16 -40.19 -10.34
CA GLU A 243 -5.44 -39.62 -11.67
C GLU A 243 -6.84 -38.99 -11.70
N GLU A 244 -7.86 -39.71 -11.23
CA GLU A 244 -9.23 -39.20 -11.19
C GLU A 244 -9.34 -37.94 -10.33
N ARG A 245 -8.66 -37.89 -9.17
CA ARG A 245 -8.53 -36.67 -8.36
C ARG A 245 -7.84 -35.54 -9.11
N TRP A 246 -6.77 -35.83 -9.83
CA TRP A 246 -6.02 -34.81 -10.57
C TRP A 246 -6.87 -34.17 -11.67
N TYR A 247 -7.61 -34.97 -12.43
CA TYR A 247 -8.46 -34.46 -13.52
C TYR A 247 -9.74 -33.80 -13.00
N THR A 248 -10.38 -34.35 -11.96
CA THR A 248 -11.62 -33.75 -11.41
C THR A 248 -11.36 -32.48 -10.61
N LEU A 249 -10.24 -32.39 -9.87
CA LEU A 249 -9.84 -31.15 -9.22
C LEU A 249 -9.53 -30.07 -10.25
N SER A 250 -8.90 -30.41 -11.37
CA SER A 250 -8.58 -29.45 -12.43
C SER A 250 -9.83 -28.77 -13.02
N GLU A 251 -10.92 -29.50 -13.28
CA GLU A 251 -12.15 -28.89 -13.81
C GLU A 251 -12.85 -28.00 -12.78
N VAL A 252 -12.91 -28.43 -11.51
CA VAL A 252 -13.53 -27.64 -10.43
C VAL A 252 -12.68 -26.41 -10.11
N GLU A 253 -11.36 -26.53 -10.11
CA GLU A 253 -10.42 -25.41 -9.92
C GLU A 253 -10.50 -24.42 -11.08
N GLU A 254 -10.59 -24.88 -12.33
CA GLU A 254 -10.75 -24.01 -13.50
C GLU A 254 -12.09 -23.25 -13.45
N LEU A 255 -13.17 -23.92 -13.01
CA LEU A 255 -14.49 -23.28 -12.86
C LEU A 255 -14.50 -22.28 -11.69
N LEU A 256 -13.80 -22.59 -10.60
CA LEU A 256 -13.62 -21.69 -9.47
C LEU A 256 -12.77 -20.47 -9.85
N GLU A 257 -11.66 -20.68 -10.58
CA GLU A 257 -10.79 -19.62 -11.08
C GLU A 257 -11.57 -18.67 -12.01
N LYS A 258 -12.36 -19.23 -12.92
CA LYS A 258 -13.25 -18.46 -13.78
C LYS A 258 -14.23 -17.61 -12.97
N HIS A 259 -14.84 -18.17 -11.92
CA HIS A 259 -15.78 -17.44 -11.09
C HIS A 259 -15.12 -16.34 -10.25
N ILE A 260 -13.90 -16.58 -9.74
CA ILE A 260 -13.09 -15.56 -9.06
C ILE A 260 -12.79 -14.40 -10.02
N LEU A 261 -12.48 -14.72 -11.28
CA LEU A 261 -12.17 -13.71 -12.31
C LEU A 261 -13.41 -12.90 -12.70
N GLU A 262 -14.58 -13.55 -12.78
CA GLU A 262 -15.88 -12.87 -12.96
C GLU A 262 -16.20 -11.93 -11.80
N LEU A 263 -16.07 -12.40 -10.55
CA LEU A 263 -16.30 -11.57 -9.36
C LEU A 263 -15.32 -10.40 -9.26
N SER A 264 -14.06 -10.60 -9.68
CA SER A 264 -13.06 -9.54 -9.69
C SER A 264 -13.42 -8.43 -10.69
N ARG A 265 -13.90 -8.80 -11.88
CA ARG A 265 -14.40 -7.83 -12.87
C ARG A 265 -15.65 -7.09 -12.39
N GLU A 266 -16.58 -7.79 -11.75
CA GLU A 266 -17.79 -7.17 -11.20
C GLU A 266 -17.44 -6.14 -10.13
N LYS A 267 -16.47 -6.46 -9.27
CA LYS A 267 -15.93 -5.52 -8.29
C LYS A 267 -15.28 -4.29 -8.94
N GLU A 268 -14.44 -4.47 -9.97
CA GLU A 268 -13.82 -3.35 -10.69
C GLU A 268 -14.88 -2.41 -11.29
N ILE A 269 -15.94 -2.96 -11.89
CA ILE A 269 -17.06 -2.16 -12.43
C ILE A 269 -17.78 -1.41 -11.31
N GLN A 270 -17.98 -2.03 -10.15
CA GLN A 270 -18.63 -1.41 -9.01
C GLN A 270 -17.77 -0.28 -8.41
N ASP A 271 -16.46 -0.48 -8.31
CA ASP A 271 -15.52 0.54 -7.85
C ASP A 271 -15.49 1.74 -8.82
N GLU A 272 -15.51 1.51 -10.14
CA GLU A 272 -15.65 2.58 -11.14
C GLU A 272 -16.96 3.36 -10.99
N GLN A 273 -18.08 2.67 -10.71
CA GLN A 273 -19.36 3.32 -10.47
C GLN A 273 -19.33 4.19 -9.22
N HIS A 274 -18.81 3.67 -8.11
CA HIS A 274 -18.66 4.43 -6.87
C HIS A 274 -17.75 5.65 -7.05
N GLN A 275 -16.69 5.53 -7.85
CA GLN A 275 -15.80 6.65 -8.14
C GLN A 275 -16.50 7.74 -8.95
N ARG A 276 -17.34 7.38 -9.94
CA ARG A 276 -18.18 8.35 -10.67
C ARG A 276 -19.22 9.02 -9.77
N GLU A 277 -19.84 8.28 -8.86
CA GLU A 277 -20.79 8.84 -7.88
C GLU A 277 -20.11 9.84 -6.94
N MET A 278 -18.92 9.48 -6.43
CA MET A 278 -18.05 10.36 -5.64
C MET A 278 -17.72 11.65 -6.39
N GLU A 279 -17.28 11.56 -7.65
CA GLU A 279 -16.99 12.73 -8.49
C GLU A 279 -18.23 13.61 -8.72
N ALA A 280 -19.39 13.00 -8.96
CA ALA A 280 -20.65 13.71 -9.10
C ALA A 280 -21.07 14.43 -7.81
N LEU A 281 -20.88 13.81 -6.65
CA LEU A 281 -21.14 14.42 -5.35
C LEU A 281 -20.18 15.57 -5.06
N LEU A 282 -18.89 15.42 -5.36
CA LEU A 282 -17.91 16.51 -5.23
C LEU A 282 -18.27 17.70 -6.13
N ALA A 283 -18.67 17.45 -7.38
CA ALA A 283 -19.12 18.50 -8.28
C ALA A 283 -20.36 19.26 -7.77
N LEU A 284 -21.29 18.56 -7.09
CA LEU A 284 -22.43 19.19 -6.42
C LEU A 284 -21.99 20.06 -5.24
N VAL A 285 -21.07 19.56 -4.40
CA VAL A 285 -20.52 20.31 -3.25
C VAL A 285 -19.84 21.59 -3.73
N ASP A 286 -19.00 21.52 -4.76
CA ASP A 286 -18.33 22.70 -5.33
C ASP A 286 -19.35 23.74 -5.84
N LYS A 287 -20.45 23.28 -6.45
CA LYS A 287 -21.54 24.14 -6.91
C LYS A 287 -22.29 24.85 -5.78
N PHE A 288 -22.37 24.25 -4.60
CA PHE A 288 -22.97 24.87 -3.42
C PHE A 288 -22.02 25.82 -2.68
N ILE A 289 -20.71 25.57 -2.71
CA ILE A 289 -19.70 26.43 -2.07
C ILE A 289 -19.47 27.73 -2.87
N LEU A 290 -19.62 27.70 -4.19
CA LEU A 290 -19.41 28.85 -5.08
C LEU A 290 -20.63 29.79 -5.23
N LYS A 291 -21.70 29.58 -4.44
CA LYS A 291 -22.90 30.42 -4.42
C LYS A 291 -23.02 31.18 -3.10
#